data_AF-A0A8X6HLK3-F1
#
_entry.id   AF-A0A8X6HLK3-F1
#
_cell.length_a   1.000
_cell.length_b   1.000
_cell.length_c   1.000
_cell.angle_alpha   90.00
_cell.angle_beta   90.00
_cell.angle_gamma   90.00
#
_symmetry.space_group_name_H-M   'P 1'
#
loop_
_entity.id
_entity.type
_entity.pdbx_description
1 polymer ?
#
loop_
_entity_poly.entity_id
_entity_poly.type
_entity_poly.pdbx_seq_one_letter_code
_entity_poly.pdbx_strand_id
1 'polypeptide(L)'
;MNLRSKRSIENENPEDIVRILMKLAQDIIDSDSLMHNSEKRGIDLGLSRGFSGSQAAKHLMGLAAANFANGPGRRRRDTESQ
;
A
#
# COMPACT_ATOMS: atom_id res chain seq x y z
N MET A 1 -0.80 -32.33 7.31
CA MET A 1 -0.87 -31.35 8.42
C MET A 1 0.51 -30.78 8.63
N ASN A 2 0.67 -29.46 8.53
CA ASN A 2 1.96 -28.77 8.61
C ASN A 2 2.46 -28.74 10.06
N LEU A 3 3.52 -29.49 10.35
CA LEU A 3 4.24 -29.43 11.63
C LEU A 3 5.05 -28.13 11.64
N ARG A 4 4.44 -27.04 12.12
CA ARG A 4 5.21 -25.88 12.58
C ARG A 4 6.11 -26.37 13.70
N SER A 5 7.35 -26.69 13.32
CA SER A 5 8.43 -27.09 14.19
C SER A 5 8.48 -26.12 15.36
N LYS A 6 8.03 -26.60 16.53
CA LYS A 6 8.32 -25.96 17.80
C LYS A 6 9.82 -26.16 18.01
N ARG A 7 10.64 -25.26 17.47
CA ARG A 7 12.05 -25.16 17.89
C ARG A 7 12.02 -24.82 19.37
N SER A 8 12.39 -25.78 20.20
CA SER A 8 12.65 -25.60 21.63
C SER A 8 13.75 -24.54 21.78
N ILE A 9 13.37 -23.36 22.28
CA ILE A 9 14.25 -22.21 22.55
C ILE A 9 15.20 -22.50 23.73
N GLU A 10 15.02 -23.63 24.40
CA GLU A 10 15.62 -23.97 25.69
C GLU A 10 17.15 -24.26 25.66
N ASN A 11 17.78 -24.33 24.47
CA ASN A 11 19.21 -24.65 24.32
C ASN A 11 19.98 -23.68 23.40
N GLU A 12 19.44 -22.51 23.07
CA GLU A 12 20.22 -21.52 22.31
C GLU A 12 21.02 -20.62 23.26
N ASN A 13 22.32 -20.49 22.98
CA ASN A 13 23.17 -19.58 23.74
C ASN A 13 22.56 -18.17 23.70
N PRO A 14 22.35 -17.49 24.85
CA PRO A 14 21.82 -16.13 24.88
C PRO A 14 22.57 -15.14 23.98
N GLU A 15 23.88 -15.30 23.82
CA GLU A 15 24.67 -14.47 22.90
C GLU A 15 24.30 -14.68 21.42
N ASP A 16 23.94 -15.91 21.03
CA ASP A 16 23.49 -16.22 19.67
C ASP A 16 22.13 -15.57 19.40
N ILE A 17 21.22 -15.62 20.37
CA ILE A 17 19.89 -14.99 20.28
C ILE A 17 20.05 -13.48 20.14
N VAL A 18 20.89 -12.86 20.96
CA VAL A 18 21.17 -11.42 20.90
C VAL A 18 21.78 -11.05 19.55
N ARG A 19 22.72 -11.85 19.02
CA ARG A 19 23.30 -11.63 17.68
C ARG A 19 22.24 -11.71 16.59
N ILE A 20 21.36 -12.71 16.64
CA ILE A 20 20.28 -12.88 15.66
C ILE A 20 19.30 -11.70 15.70
N LEU A 21 18.93 -11.26 16.91
CA LEU A 21 18.06 -10.10 17.10
C LEU A 21 18.70 -8.81 16.58
N MET A 22 19.99 -8.59 16.85
CA MET A 22 20.72 -7.44 16.33
C MET A 22 20.81 -7.45 14.80
N LYS A 23 21.06 -8.62 14.19
CA LYS A 23 21.08 -8.76 12.74
C LYS A 23 19.70 -8.47 12.13
N LEU A 24 18.63 -9.00 12.72
CA LEU A 24 17.27 -8.72 12.27
C LEU A 24 16.91 -7.24 12.38
N ALA A 25 17.31 -6.58 13.47
CA ALA A 25 17.09 -5.13 13.64
C ALA A 25 17.80 -4.32 12.54
N GLN A 26 19.05 -4.68 12.21
CA GLN A 26 19.80 -4.03 11.14
C GLN A 26 19.16 -4.27 9.76
N ASP A 27 18.76 -5.50 9.47
CA ASP A 27 18.12 -5.85 8.19
C ASP A 27 16.80 -5.09 7.98
N ILE A 28 16.02 -4.83 9.04
CA ILE A 28 14.80 -4.03 9.00
C ILE A 28 15.12 -2.55 8.69
N ILE A 29 16.12 -1.97 9.36
CA ILE A 29 16.55 -0.58 9.13
C ILE A 29 17.03 -0.39 7.68
N ASP A 30 17.81 -1.35 7.18
CA ASP A 30 18.33 -1.31 5.81
C ASP A 30 17.21 -1.49 4.78
N SER A 31 16.21 -2.34 5.06
CA SER A 31 15.02 -2.51 4.23
C SER A 31 14.15 -1.25 4.22
N ASP A 32 13.99 -0.55 5.34
CA ASP A 32 13.27 0.72 5.41
C ASP A 32 14.00 1.78 4.56
N SER A 33 15.33 1.86 4.64
CA SER A 33 16.12 2.73 3.78
C SER A 33 15.94 2.41 2.28
N LEU A 34 15.85 1.13 1.92
CA LEU A 34 15.58 0.70 0.55
C LEU A 34 14.14 1.00 0.11
N MET A 35 13.15 0.83 0.99
CA MET A 35 11.74 1.16 0.74
C MET A 35 11.53 2.66 0.52
N HIS A 36 12.17 3.52 1.34
CA HIS A 36 12.14 4.98 1.15
C HIS A 36 12.82 5.42 -0.17
N ASN A 37 13.78 4.65 -0.68
CA ASN A 37 14.36 4.86 -2.02
C ASN A 37 13.52 4.25 -3.16
N SER A 38 12.59 3.34 -2.86
CA SER A 38 11.70 2.72 -3.84
C SER A 38 10.46 3.55 -4.17
N GLU A 39 10.09 4.50 -3.31
CA GLU A 39 9.01 5.47 -3.55
C GLU A 39 9.25 6.32 -4.82
N LYS A 40 10.52 6.51 -5.22
CA LYS A 40 10.89 7.20 -6.47
C LYS A 40 11.08 6.29 -7.69
N ARG A 41 11.07 4.96 -7.51
CA ARG A 41 10.95 4.01 -8.63
C ARG A 41 9.52 3.49 -8.65
N GLY A 42 8.62 4.40 -8.98
CA GLY A 42 7.26 4.03 -9.39
C GLY A 42 7.37 3.00 -10.51
N ILE A 43 6.92 1.78 -10.25
CA ILE A 43 6.63 0.80 -11.29
C ILE A 43 5.56 1.45 -12.17
N ASP A 44 5.96 2.04 -13.29
CA ASP A 44 5.02 2.55 -14.28
C ASP A 44 4.43 1.36 -15.02
N LEU A 45 3.31 0.85 -14.50
CA LEU A 45 2.49 -0.20 -15.12
C LEU A 45 1.88 0.22 -16.48
N GLY A 46 2.32 1.34 -17.05
CA GLY A 46 1.83 1.86 -18.33
C GLY A 46 0.35 2.28 -18.26
N LEU A 47 -0.21 2.41 -17.06
CA LEU A 47 -1.60 2.85 -16.84
C LEU A 47 -1.82 4.32 -17.23
N SER A 48 -0.76 5.05 -17.52
CA SER A 48 -0.80 6.43 -18.01
C SER A 48 -0.71 6.52 -19.54
N ARG A 49 -0.44 5.42 -20.25
CA ARG A 49 -0.15 5.42 -21.70
C ARG A 49 -0.89 4.36 -22.49
N GLY A 50 -1.02 4.60 -23.79
CA GLY A 50 -1.63 3.68 -24.75
C GLY A 50 -3.10 3.33 -24.43
N PHE A 51 -3.48 2.10 -24.77
CA PHE A 51 -4.85 1.60 -24.59
C PHE A 51 -5.25 1.48 -23.11
N SER A 52 -4.36 0.96 -22.27
CA SER A 52 -4.60 0.79 -20.83
C SER A 52 -4.85 2.15 -20.14
N GLY A 53 -4.03 3.16 -20.44
CA GLY A 53 -4.25 4.49 -19.88
C GLY A 53 -5.48 5.21 -20.40
N SER A 54 -5.85 5.00 -21.66
CA SER A 54 -7.11 5.53 -22.20
C SER A 54 -8.33 4.91 -21.50
N GLN A 55 -8.29 3.63 -21.12
CA GLN A 55 -9.34 2.99 -20.33
C GLN A 55 -9.40 3.53 -18.90
N ALA A 56 -8.24 3.64 -18.23
CA ALA A 56 -8.16 4.19 -16.88
C ALA A 56 -8.69 5.64 -16.82
N ALA A 57 -8.32 6.47 -17.79
CA ALA A 57 -8.79 7.85 -17.89
C ALA A 57 -10.31 7.94 -18.08
N LYS A 58 -10.90 7.13 -18.98
CA LYS A 58 -12.36 7.07 -19.16
C LYS A 58 -13.07 6.65 -17.88
N HIS A 59 -12.52 5.66 -17.17
CA HIS A 59 -13.10 5.18 -15.92
C HIS A 59 -13.09 6.28 -14.85
N LEU A 60 -11.95 6.95 -14.67
CA LEU A 60 -11.81 8.07 -13.73
C LEU A 60 -12.75 9.23 -14.06
N MET A 61 -12.87 9.58 -15.35
CA MET A 61 -13.81 10.59 -15.83
C MET A 61 -15.26 10.22 -15.47
N GLY A 62 -15.66 8.97 -15.66
CA GLY A 62 -16.99 8.48 -15.31
C GLY A 62 -17.26 8.55 -13.80
N LEU A 63 -16.29 8.13 -12.98
CA LEU A 63 -16.38 8.24 -11.52
C LEU A 63 -16.48 9.70 -11.06
N ALA A 64 -15.70 10.61 -11.65
CA ALA A 64 -15.75 12.03 -11.34
C ALA A 64 -17.10 12.65 -11.71
N ALA A 65 -17.64 12.31 -12.89
CA ALA A 65 -18.96 12.76 -13.32
C ALA A 65 -20.08 12.25 -12.41
N ALA A 66 -20.01 10.99 -11.98
CA ALA A 66 -20.99 10.41 -11.05
C ALA A 66 -20.91 11.05 -9.64
N ASN A 67 -19.70 11.36 -9.18
CA ASN A 67 -19.48 11.98 -7.87
C ASN A 67 -19.68 13.50 -7.87
N PHE A 68 -19.87 14.12 -9.03
CA PHE A 68 -20.01 15.57 -9.16
C PHE A 68 -21.16 16.08 -8.28
N ALA A 69 -20.81 16.99 -7.37
CA ALA A 69 -21.74 17.51 -6.36
C ALA A 69 -22.97 18.20 -6.96
N ASN A 70 -22.83 18.74 -8.19
CA ASN A 70 -23.87 19.46 -8.89
C ASN A 70 -24.37 18.69 -10.13
N GLY A 71 -24.24 17.36 -10.14
CA GLY A 71 -24.73 16.52 -11.23
C GLY A 71 -26.24 16.66 -11.43
N PRO A 72 -26.74 16.66 -12.67
CA PRO A 72 -28.18 16.72 -12.94
C PRO A 72 -28.92 15.57 -12.23
N GLY A 73 -30.01 15.89 -11.53
CA GLY A 73 -30.79 14.93 -10.73
C GLY A 73 -30.38 14.83 -9.25
N ARG A 74 -29.23 15.38 -8.84
CA ARG A 74 -28.86 15.47 -7.43
C ARG A 74 -29.63 16.63 -6.79
N ARG A 75 -30.59 16.30 -5.92
CA ARG A 75 -31.32 17.30 -5.14
C ARG A 75 -30.31 18.11 -4.32
N ARG A 76 -30.28 19.42 -4.53
CA ARG A 76 -29.59 20.32 -3.61
C ARG A 76 -30.23 20.07 -2.26
N ARG A 77 -29.44 19.75 -1.24
CA ARG A 77 -29.94 19.84 0.13
C ARG A 77 -30.15 21.32 0.33
N ASP A 78 -31.40 21.75 0.22
CA ASP A 78 -31.78 23.13 0.49
C ASP A 78 -31.32 23.42 1.92
N THR A 79 -30.25 24.21 2.04
CA THR A 79 -29.76 24.72 3.33
C THR A 79 -30.62 25.88 3.82
N GLU A 80 -31.92 25.83 3.54
CA GLU A 80 -32.88 26.88 3.88
C GLU A 80 -34.11 26.21 4.50
N SER A 81 -33.92 25.72 5.72
CA SER A 81 -34.99 25.70 6.71
C SER A 81 -34.68 26.86 7.66
N GLN A 82 -35.23 28.03 7.32
CA GLN A 82 -35.55 29.10 8.27
C GLN A 82 -37.05 29.01 8.55
#